data_AF-A0A4Q3ULR9-F1
#
_entry.id   AF-A0A4Q3ULR9-F1
#
_cell.length_a   1.000
_cell.length_b   1.000
_cell.length_c   1.000
_cell.angle_alpha   90.00
_cell.angle_beta   90.00
_cell.angle_gamma   90.00
#
_symmetry.space_group_name_H-M   'P 1'
#
loop_
_entity.id
_entity.type
_entity.pdbx_description
1 polymer ?
#
loop_
_entity_poly.entity_id
_entity_poly.type
_entity_poly.pdbx_seq_one_letter_code
_entity_poly.pdbx_strand_id
1 'polypeptide(L)'
;MASAIFLLYGLLFYGSGIEVYDNVFFHVFAAIFVSGGFLFMFGQFVPSWDSSYYQLMMSQNIRYREYLQSKWWLMVIATAVSTVIASFYLYFGWKIYLMIVFGAIYNIGVNSLLVLLAGAYIKTPIDLTSSKRAFGDKQAFNLKTFLLSLPKMLLPILLFVIGDLIQGAETGFAFLAIAGIIGFAARGYFFGLIEKIYKKEKYSTIAAYKEKP
;
A
#
# COMPACT_ATOMS: atom_id res chain seq x y z
N MET A 1 -13.88 -7.69 -0.67
CA MET A 1 -14.95 -6.67 -0.62
C MET A 1 -14.49 -5.36 0.04
N ALA A 2 -13.78 -5.38 1.18
CA ALA A 2 -13.33 -4.14 1.85
C ALA A 2 -12.37 -3.25 1.02
N SER A 3 -11.55 -3.81 0.12
CA SER A 3 -10.62 -3.01 -0.71
C SER A 3 -11.32 -2.11 -1.74
N ALA A 4 -12.50 -2.49 -2.23
CA ALA A 4 -13.27 -1.69 -3.19
C ALA A 4 -13.87 -0.42 -2.55
N ILE A 5 -14.06 -0.41 -1.23
CA ILE A 5 -14.57 0.75 -0.49
C ILE A 5 -13.57 1.92 -0.58
N PHE A 6 -12.27 1.65 -0.69
CA PHE A 6 -11.27 2.71 -0.87
C PHE A 6 -11.41 3.45 -2.20
N LEU A 7 -11.98 2.83 -3.24
CA LEU A 7 -12.30 3.57 -4.48
C LEU A 7 -13.36 4.63 -4.25
N LEU A 8 -14.24 4.44 -3.26
CA LEU A 8 -15.29 5.39 -2.88
C LEU A 8 -14.83 6.44 -1.88
N TYR A 9 -13.64 6.29 -1.28
CA TYR A 9 -13.12 7.23 -0.29
C TYR A 9 -12.99 8.65 -0.88
N GLY A 10 -12.58 8.77 -2.14
CA GLY A 10 -12.50 10.06 -2.81
C GLY A 10 -13.83 10.81 -2.88
N LEU A 11 -14.99 10.14 -2.87
CA LEU A 11 -16.29 10.80 -2.87
C LEU A 11 -16.52 11.60 -1.57
N LEU A 12 -15.93 11.15 -0.46
CA LEU A 12 -16.01 11.85 0.82
C LEU A 12 -15.11 13.07 0.89
N PHE A 13 -13.94 13.01 0.24
CA PHE A 13 -12.92 14.06 0.33
C PHE A 13 -12.99 15.09 -0.79
N TYR A 14 -13.46 14.69 -1.98
CA TYR A 14 -13.61 15.60 -3.13
C TYR A 14 -15.02 16.19 -3.23
N GLY A 15 -15.98 15.64 -2.46
CA GLY A 15 -17.28 16.26 -2.29
C GLY A 15 -17.16 17.47 -1.37
N SER A 16 -17.58 18.66 -1.83
CA SER A 16 -17.62 19.90 -1.06
C SER A 16 -18.64 19.91 0.10
N GLY A 17 -19.08 18.73 0.55
CA GLY A 17 -20.08 18.58 1.61
C GLY A 17 -19.52 18.72 3.03
N ILE A 18 -18.20 18.67 3.20
CA ILE A 18 -17.51 18.79 4.49
C ILE A 18 -16.32 19.73 4.34
N GLU A 19 -16.44 20.96 4.83
CA GLU A 19 -15.41 22.02 4.70
C GLU A 19 -14.04 21.62 5.25
N VAL A 20 -13.99 20.79 6.29
CA VAL A 20 -12.73 20.30 6.88
C VAL A 20 -11.89 19.50 5.88
N TYR A 21 -12.52 18.87 4.90
CA TYR A 21 -11.86 18.04 3.89
C TYR A 21 -11.41 18.80 2.64
N ASP A 22 -11.84 20.06 2.50
CA ASP A 22 -11.44 20.92 1.40
C ASP A 22 -10.05 21.54 1.66
N ASN A 23 -9.04 20.68 1.76
CA ASN A 23 -7.66 21.10 1.83
C ASN A 23 -6.73 20.13 1.10
N VAL A 24 -5.54 20.65 0.77
CA VAL A 24 -4.52 19.91 0.01
C VAL A 24 -4.14 18.60 0.70
N PHE A 25 -4.06 18.59 2.03
CA PHE A 25 -3.71 17.39 2.80
C PHE A 25 -4.71 16.26 2.52
N PHE A 26 -6.00 16.52 2.67
CA PHE A 26 -7.04 15.51 2.46
C PHE A 26 -7.21 15.11 1.00
N HIS A 27 -7.00 16.04 0.06
CA HIS A 27 -7.04 15.71 -1.37
C HIS A 27 -5.92 14.76 -1.79
N VAL A 28 -4.67 14.99 -1.33
CA VAL A 28 -3.54 14.10 -1.62
C VAL A 28 -3.70 12.78 -0.89
N PHE A 29 -4.14 12.82 0.37
CA PHE A 29 -4.47 11.64 1.14
C PHE A 29 -5.50 10.76 0.40
N ALA A 30 -6.61 11.35 -0.03
CA ALA A 30 -7.64 10.65 -0.79
C ALA A 30 -7.08 10.05 -2.08
N ALA A 31 -6.25 10.78 -2.82
CA ALA A 31 -5.66 10.30 -4.08
C ALA A 31 -4.78 9.06 -3.89
N ILE A 32 -3.96 9.06 -2.83
CA ILE A 32 -3.12 7.94 -2.45
C ILE A 32 -3.96 6.74 -2.02
N PHE A 33 -5.05 6.94 -1.28
CA PHE A 33 -5.91 5.85 -0.83
C PHE A 33 -6.83 5.29 -1.93
N VAL A 34 -7.36 6.13 -2.81
CA VAL A 34 -8.22 5.71 -3.93
C VAL A 34 -7.45 4.80 -4.89
N SER A 35 -6.21 5.16 -5.24
CA SER A 35 -5.36 4.33 -6.10
C SER A 35 -4.67 3.18 -5.34
N GLY A 36 -4.40 3.36 -4.05
CA GLY A 36 -3.57 2.47 -3.23
C GLY A 36 -4.33 1.59 -2.24
N GLY A 37 -5.66 1.66 -2.15
CA GLY A 37 -6.44 0.99 -1.11
C GLY A 37 -6.18 -0.52 -1.03
N PHE A 38 -6.20 -1.20 -2.19
CA PHE A 38 -5.81 -2.61 -2.26
C PHE A 38 -4.35 -2.83 -1.83
N LEU A 39 -3.42 -2.00 -2.33
CA LEU A 39 -2.00 -2.08 -2.00
C LEU A 39 -1.77 -1.98 -0.48
N PHE A 40 -2.46 -1.07 0.21
CA PHE A 40 -2.32 -0.91 1.66
C PHE A 40 -2.91 -2.07 2.44
N MET A 41 -4.09 -2.56 2.04
CA MET A 41 -4.77 -3.67 2.71
C MET A 41 -4.09 -5.01 2.45
N PHE A 42 -3.60 -5.23 1.24
CA PHE A 42 -2.96 -6.48 0.86
C PHE A 42 -1.49 -6.50 1.29
N GLY A 43 -0.74 -5.45 0.92
CA GLY A 43 0.71 -5.41 1.04
C GLY A 43 1.24 -5.57 2.46
N GLN A 44 0.55 -4.97 3.44
CA GLN A 44 0.91 -5.06 4.85
C GLN A 44 0.74 -6.47 5.42
N PHE A 45 -0.06 -7.33 4.78
CA PHE A 45 -0.41 -8.65 5.27
C PHE A 45 0.07 -9.76 4.32
N VAL A 46 1.04 -9.47 3.44
CA VAL A 46 1.47 -10.38 2.36
C VAL A 46 1.74 -11.82 2.84
N PRO A 47 2.53 -12.10 3.88
CA PRO A 47 2.68 -13.47 4.38
C PRO A 47 1.42 -14.03 5.04
N SER A 48 0.61 -13.16 5.64
CA SER A 48 -0.56 -13.53 6.45
C SER A 48 -1.71 -14.04 5.57
N TRP A 49 -1.87 -13.49 4.36
CA TRP A 49 -2.80 -13.98 3.36
C TRP A 49 -2.57 -15.44 2.97
N ASP A 50 -1.31 -15.90 3.02
CA ASP A 50 -0.96 -17.28 2.69
C ASP A 50 -0.70 -18.14 3.94
N SER A 51 -1.07 -17.66 5.14
CA SER A 51 -0.73 -18.27 6.44
C SER A 51 -1.02 -19.78 6.52
N SER A 52 -2.16 -20.24 5.97
CA SER A 52 -2.57 -21.65 5.95
C SER A 52 -1.62 -22.58 5.20
N TYR A 53 -0.95 -22.06 4.15
CA TYR A 53 -0.04 -22.83 3.29
C TYR A 53 1.41 -22.35 3.38
N TYR A 54 1.68 -21.34 4.24
CA TYR A 54 2.98 -20.69 4.31
C TYR A 54 4.11 -21.67 4.62
N GLN A 55 3.91 -22.59 5.57
CA GLN A 55 4.91 -23.60 5.90
C GLN A 55 5.25 -24.51 4.71
N LEU A 56 4.24 -24.95 3.95
CA LEU A 56 4.44 -25.78 2.77
C LEU A 56 5.21 -25.02 1.70
N MET A 57 4.81 -23.78 1.39
CA MET A 57 5.52 -22.95 0.41
C MET A 57 6.98 -22.73 0.80
N MET A 58 7.24 -22.55 2.10
CA MET A 58 8.58 -22.30 2.63
C MET A 58 9.46 -23.56 2.73
N SER A 59 8.92 -24.75 2.48
CA SER A 59 9.66 -26.01 2.34
C SER A 59 9.89 -26.39 0.87
N GLN A 60 9.20 -25.74 -0.08
CA GLN A 60 9.44 -25.94 -1.51
C GLN A 60 10.70 -25.19 -1.98
N ASN A 61 11.23 -25.58 -3.15
CA ASN A 61 12.34 -24.90 -3.81
C ASN A 61 11.90 -23.60 -4.54
N ILE A 62 11.14 -22.74 -3.86
CA ILE A 62 10.70 -21.46 -4.39
C ILE A 62 11.62 -20.37 -3.83
N ARG A 63 12.18 -19.52 -4.70
CA ARG A 63 13.02 -18.42 -4.23
C ARG A 63 12.13 -17.36 -3.60
N TYR A 64 12.50 -16.89 -2.40
CA TYR A 64 11.78 -15.78 -1.73
C TYR A 64 11.58 -14.57 -2.64
N ARG A 65 12.57 -14.29 -3.49
CA ARG A 65 12.49 -13.21 -4.48
C ARG A 65 11.33 -13.37 -5.45
N GLU A 66 11.08 -14.58 -5.96
CA GLU A 66 9.98 -14.87 -6.89
C GLU A 66 8.64 -14.73 -6.20
N TYR A 67 8.53 -15.26 -4.96
CA TYR A 67 7.36 -15.09 -4.12
C TYR A 67 7.03 -13.60 -3.92
N LEU A 68 8.00 -12.80 -3.47
CA LEU A 68 7.79 -11.36 -3.27
C LEU A 68 7.46 -10.63 -4.57
N GLN A 69 8.11 -10.98 -5.68
CA GLN A 69 7.84 -10.37 -6.99
C GLN A 69 6.42 -10.64 -7.46
N SER A 70 5.90 -11.84 -7.25
CA SER A 70 4.52 -12.19 -7.62
C SER A 70 3.49 -11.33 -6.86
N LYS A 71 3.71 -11.16 -5.55
CA LYS A 71 2.84 -10.37 -4.67
C LYS A 71 2.92 -8.87 -4.98
N TRP A 72 4.11 -8.40 -5.34
CA TRP A 72 4.30 -7.02 -5.80
C TRP A 72 3.58 -6.75 -7.12
N TRP A 73 3.70 -7.64 -8.11
CA TRP A 73 2.98 -7.50 -9.38
C TRP A 73 1.47 -7.47 -9.17
N LEU A 74 0.94 -8.29 -8.25
CA LEU A 74 -0.47 -8.24 -7.88
C LEU A 74 -0.88 -6.84 -7.39
N MET A 75 -0.06 -6.22 -6.53
CA MET A 75 -0.32 -4.84 -6.07
C MET A 75 -0.22 -3.81 -7.19
N VAL A 76 0.78 -3.91 -8.06
CA VAL A 76 0.95 -2.99 -9.20
C VAL A 76 -0.25 -3.05 -10.14
N ILE A 77 -0.68 -4.25 -10.51
CA ILE A 77 -1.84 -4.45 -11.39
C ILE A 77 -3.11 -3.94 -10.71
N ALA A 78 -3.33 -4.28 -9.44
CA ALA A 78 -4.50 -3.82 -8.70
C ALA A 78 -4.54 -2.28 -8.56
N THR A 79 -3.40 -1.63 -8.32
CA THR A 79 -3.31 -0.17 -8.30
C THR A 79 -3.59 0.43 -9.68
N ALA A 80 -3.02 -0.13 -10.75
CA ALA A 80 -3.30 0.34 -12.12
C ALA A 80 -4.79 0.23 -12.47
N VAL A 81 -5.42 -0.91 -12.18
CA VAL A 81 -6.87 -1.11 -12.38
C VAL A 81 -7.67 -0.13 -11.52
N SER A 82 -7.29 0.07 -10.26
CA SER A 82 -7.96 1.01 -9.36
C SER A 82 -7.90 2.44 -9.89
N THR A 83 -6.75 2.87 -10.43
CA THR A 83 -6.58 4.18 -11.06
C THR A 83 -7.46 4.35 -12.30
N VAL A 84 -7.57 3.31 -13.14
CA VAL A 84 -8.46 3.35 -14.31
C VAL A 84 -9.93 3.46 -13.87
N ILE A 85 -10.34 2.67 -12.88
CA ILE A 85 -11.70 2.76 -12.32
C ILE A 85 -11.93 4.16 -11.74
N ALA A 86 -10.94 4.73 -11.04
CA ALA A 86 -11.01 6.07 -10.48
C ALA A 86 -11.10 7.20 -11.53
N SER A 87 -11.10 6.91 -12.83
CA SER A 87 -11.35 7.90 -13.88
C SER A 87 -12.70 8.61 -13.74
N PHE A 88 -13.70 8.02 -13.06
CA PHE A 88 -14.95 8.73 -12.77
C PHE A 88 -14.75 9.98 -11.89
N TYR A 89 -13.64 10.09 -11.16
CA TYR A 89 -13.31 11.30 -10.39
C TYR A 89 -12.99 12.51 -11.26
N LEU A 90 -12.84 12.34 -12.58
CA LEU A 90 -12.79 13.46 -13.53
C LEU A 90 -14.00 14.39 -13.40
N TYR A 91 -15.15 13.87 -12.94
CA TYR A 91 -16.34 14.67 -12.63
C TYR A 91 -16.06 15.80 -11.62
N PHE A 92 -15.17 15.60 -10.65
CA PHE A 92 -14.82 16.59 -9.64
C PHE A 92 -13.72 17.57 -10.12
N GLY A 93 -13.05 17.26 -11.23
CA GLY A 93 -12.08 18.14 -11.86
C GLY A 93 -10.82 17.41 -12.34
N TRP A 94 -10.19 17.97 -13.38
CA TRP A 94 -9.00 17.39 -13.99
C TRP A 94 -7.81 17.29 -13.02
N LYS A 95 -7.60 18.31 -12.17
CA LYS A 95 -6.52 18.33 -11.18
C LYS A 95 -6.65 17.20 -10.14
N ILE A 96 -7.87 16.85 -9.75
CA ILE A 96 -8.14 15.75 -8.82
C ILE A 96 -7.74 14.42 -9.46
N TYR A 97 -8.16 14.19 -10.71
CA TYR A 97 -7.80 12.97 -11.40
C TYR A 97 -6.28 12.86 -11.63
N LEU A 98 -5.62 13.96 -12.00
CA LEU A 98 -4.15 13.99 -12.08
C LEU A 98 -3.51 13.62 -10.73
N MET A 99 -4.02 14.15 -9.63
CA MET A 99 -3.53 13.80 -8.29
C MET A 99 -3.64 12.29 -8.02
N ILE A 100 -4.75 11.65 -8.42
CA ILE A 100 -4.93 10.19 -8.31
C ILE A 100 -3.91 9.45 -9.18
N VAL A 101 -3.67 9.90 -10.41
CA VAL A 101 -2.69 9.28 -11.32
C VAL A 101 -1.27 9.38 -10.77
N PHE A 102 -0.84 10.57 -10.35
CA PHE A 102 0.49 10.76 -9.76
C PHE A 102 0.64 10.07 -8.39
N GLY A 103 -0.43 10.05 -7.60
CA GLY A 103 -0.50 9.23 -6.39
C GLY A 103 -0.37 7.73 -6.67
N ALA A 104 -0.92 7.24 -7.78
CA ALA A 104 -0.78 5.85 -8.22
C ALA A 104 0.66 5.51 -8.63
N ILE A 105 1.34 6.42 -9.34
CA ILE A 105 2.76 6.28 -9.69
C ILE A 105 3.61 6.19 -8.42
N TYR A 106 3.36 7.08 -7.45
CA TYR A 106 4.01 7.02 -6.15
C TYR A 106 3.70 5.72 -5.40
N ASN A 107 2.45 5.26 -5.45
CA ASN A 107 2.03 4.02 -4.82
C ASN A 107 2.77 2.81 -5.39
N ILE A 108 2.83 2.69 -6.71
CA ILE A 108 3.54 1.62 -7.42
C ILE A 108 5.03 1.65 -7.10
N GLY A 109 5.65 2.83 -7.08
CA GLY A 109 7.10 2.96 -6.90
C GLY A 109 7.59 2.83 -5.47
N VAL A 110 6.95 3.55 -4.55
CA VAL A 110 7.44 3.72 -3.17
C VAL A 110 6.58 2.94 -2.19
N ASN A 111 5.26 3.17 -2.16
CA ASN A 111 4.41 2.55 -1.14
C ASN A 111 4.36 1.04 -1.29
N SER A 112 4.40 0.50 -2.51
CA SER A 112 4.45 -0.96 -2.76
C SER A 112 5.64 -1.61 -2.04
N LEU A 113 6.80 -0.96 -2.00
CA LEU A 113 7.99 -1.45 -1.31
C LEU A 113 7.87 -1.30 0.20
N LEU A 114 7.33 -0.17 0.68
CA LEU A 114 7.09 0.07 2.10
C LEU A 114 6.08 -0.90 2.71
N VAL A 115 4.99 -1.21 2.00
CA VAL A 115 4.00 -2.17 2.50
C VAL A 115 4.54 -3.59 2.48
N LEU A 116 5.33 -3.98 1.48
CA LEU A 116 6.04 -5.27 1.49
C LEU A 116 6.96 -5.39 2.70
N LEU A 117 7.72 -4.33 2.99
CA LEU A 117 8.59 -4.27 4.15
C LEU A 117 7.79 -4.41 5.45
N ALA A 118 6.66 -3.69 5.58
CA ALA A 118 5.76 -3.83 6.74
C ALA A 118 5.22 -5.26 6.88
N GLY A 119 4.89 -5.91 5.76
CA GLY A 119 4.42 -7.29 5.73
C GLY A 119 5.38 -8.32 6.33
N ALA A 120 6.68 -8.04 6.33
CA ALA A 120 7.66 -8.92 6.98
C ALA A 120 7.48 -9.02 8.50
N TYR A 121 6.87 -7.99 9.12
CA TYR A 121 6.74 -7.86 10.57
C TYR A 121 5.35 -8.21 11.08
N ILE A 122 4.34 -8.34 10.21
CA ILE A 122 2.99 -8.75 10.58
C ILE A 122 2.87 -10.28 10.50
N LYS A 123 2.61 -10.90 11.65
CA LYS A 123 2.58 -12.36 11.82
C LYS A 123 1.23 -12.86 12.32
N THR A 124 0.18 -12.08 12.12
CA THR A 124 -1.20 -12.44 12.50
C THR A 124 -1.82 -13.29 11.38
N PRO A 125 -2.13 -14.58 11.61
CA PRO A 125 -2.71 -15.43 10.57
C PRO A 125 -4.08 -14.91 10.13
N ILE A 126 -4.39 -15.06 8.85
CA ILE A 126 -5.71 -14.72 8.28
C ILE A 126 -6.39 -16.03 7.88
N ASP A 127 -7.53 -16.31 8.51
CA ASP A 127 -8.38 -17.44 8.16
C ASP A 127 -9.40 -17.03 7.09
N LEU A 128 -9.19 -17.51 5.86
CA LEU A 128 -10.08 -17.28 4.72
C LEU A 128 -11.35 -18.14 4.76
N THR A 129 -11.38 -19.20 5.58
CA THR A 129 -12.54 -20.10 5.72
C THR A 129 -13.55 -19.55 6.73
N SER A 130 -13.11 -18.67 7.62
CA SER A 130 -13.97 -17.98 8.58
C SER A 130 -14.48 -16.65 8.02
N SER A 131 -15.75 -16.63 7.61
CA SER A 131 -16.47 -15.42 7.21
C SER A 131 -16.55 -14.32 8.29
N LYS A 132 -16.12 -14.62 9.53
CA LYS A 132 -16.18 -13.71 10.69
C LYS A 132 -14.82 -13.18 11.17
N ARG A 133 -13.68 -13.69 10.68
CA ARG A 133 -12.37 -13.46 11.34
C ARG A 133 -11.30 -12.77 10.50
N ALA A 134 -11.57 -12.39 9.26
CA ALA A 134 -10.56 -11.78 8.38
C ALA A 134 -10.05 -10.39 8.83
N PHE A 135 -10.78 -9.68 9.70
CA PHE A 135 -10.44 -8.30 10.11
C PHE A 135 -10.68 -7.99 11.60
N GLY A 136 -10.94 -9.00 12.44
CA GLY A 136 -11.65 -8.79 13.70
C GLY A 136 -10.95 -9.17 15.01
N ASP A 137 -9.78 -9.81 15.00
CA ASP A 137 -9.14 -10.24 16.24
C ASP A 137 -7.86 -9.47 16.55
N LYS A 138 -7.65 -9.21 17.85
CA LYS A 138 -6.68 -8.26 18.42
C LYS A 138 -5.34 -8.29 17.71
N GLN A 139 -5.15 -7.39 16.75
CA GLN A 139 -3.83 -7.14 16.19
C GLN A 139 -2.98 -6.55 17.32
N ALA A 140 -2.12 -7.36 17.94
CA ALA A 140 -1.19 -6.90 18.93
C ALA A 140 -0.42 -5.71 18.33
N PHE A 141 -0.45 -4.57 19.02
CA PHE A 141 0.13 -3.34 18.51
C PHE A 141 1.60 -3.57 18.14
N ASN A 142 1.90 -3.51 16.84
CA ASN A 142 3.23 -3.74 16.32
C ASN A 142 3.89 -2.39 16.05
N LEU A 143 4.74 -1.93 16.98
CA LEU A 143 5.41 -0.64 16.87
C LEU A 143 6.20 -0.48 15.57
N LYS A 144 6.84 -1.56 15.07
CA LYS A 144 7.55 -1.51 13.78
C LYS A 144 6.60 -1.26 12.62
N THR A 145 5.45 -1.92 12.62
CA THR A 145 4.42 -1.74 11.58
C THR A 145 3.80 -0.35 11.66
N PHE A 146 3.57 0.16 12.88
CA PHE A 146 3.10 1.52 13.09
C PHE A 146 4.11 2.56 12.58
N LEU A 147 5.40 2.42 12.93
CA LEU A 147 6.45 3.30 12.44
C LEU A 147 6.57 3.24 10.91
N LEU A 148 6.45 2.05 10.31
CA LEU A 148 6.43 1.89 8.85
C LEU A 148 5.15 2.43 8.19
N SER A 149 4.08 2.64 8.97
CA SER A 149 2.83 3.22 8.48
C SER A 149 2.87 4.75 8.34
N LEU A 150 3.76 5.41 9.08
CA LEU A 150 3.89 6.87 9.02
C LEU A 150 4.49 7.35 7.67
N PRO A 151 5.64 6.81 7.18
CA PRO A 151 6.22 7.25 5.92
C PRO A 151 5.26 7.06 4.74
N LYS A 152 4.59 5.91 4.64
CA LYS A 152 3.69 5.62 3.50
C LYS A 152 2.50 6.58 3.41
N MET A 153 2.10 7.21 4.53
CA MET A 153 0.99 8.18 4.58
C MET A 153 1.49 9.62 4.49
N LEU A 154 2.51 9.99 5.27
CA LEU A 154 2.97 11.37 5.39
C LEU A 154 3.92 11.79 4.27
N LEU A 155 4.80 10.89 3.81
CA LEU A 155 5.80 11.23 2.80
C LEU A 155 5.18 11.70 1.47
N PRO A 156 4.14 11.06 0.88
CA PRO A 156 3.54 11.59 -0.36
C PRO A 156 2.91 12.97 -0.14
N ILE A 157 2.29 13.20 1.02
CA ILE A 157 1.69 14.50 1.33
C ILE A 157 2.77 15.57 1.45
N LEU A 158 3.85 15.28 2.18
CA LEU A 158 4.99 16.19 2.32
C LEU A 158 5.63 16.52 0.96
N LEU A 159 5.84 15.51 0.10
CA LEU A 159 6.39 15.73 -1.25
C LEU A 159 5.49 16.64 -2.08
N PHE A 160 4.17 16.39 -2.04
CA PHE A 160 3.22 17.22 -2.78
C PHE A 160 3.21 18.65 -2.25
N VAL A 161 3.06 18.84 -0.93
CA VAL A 161 2.99 20.17 -0.30
C VAL A 161 4.27 20.96 -0.53
N ILE A 162 5.44 20.34 -0.42
CA ILE A 162 6.71 21.02 -0.72
C ILE A 162 6.75 21.48 -2.18
N GLY A 163 6.33 20.64 -3.14
CA GLY A 163 6.26 21.03 -4.53
C GLY A 163 5.24 22.15 -4.78
N ASP A 164 4.08 22.06 -4.16
CA ASP A 164 3.01 23.05 -4.25
C ASP A 164 3.44 24.43 -3.73
N LEU A 165 4.18 24.47 -2.62
CA LEU A 165 4.73 25.70 -2.05
C LEU A 165 5.80 26.38 -2.92
N ILE A 166 6.50 25.63 -3.78
CA ILE A 166 7.56 26.18 -4.64
C ILE A 166 6.98 26.87 -5.86
N GLN A 167 6.11 26.19 -6.62
CA GLN A 167 5.62 26.65 -7.94
C GLN A 167 4.16 26.23 -8.22
N GLY A 168 3.44 25.76 -7.21
CA GLY A 168 2.05 25.29 -7.32
C GLY A 168 1.91 23.80 -7.63
N ALA A 169 0.66 23.35 -7.76
CA ALA A 169 0.28 21.93 -7.78
C ALA A 169 1.01 21.08 -8.83
N GLU A 170 1.39 21.67 -9.97
CA GLU A 170 2.12 20.97 -11.03
C GLU A 170 3.49 20.47 -10.56
N THR A 171 4.18 21.25 -9.74
CA THR A 171 5.46 20.84 -9.14
C THR A 171 5.26 19.80 -8.04
N GLY A 172 4.15 19.87 -7.30
CA GLY A 172 3.72 18.82 -6.37
C GLY A 172 3.48 17.47 -7.08
N PHE A 173 2.80 17.49 -8.23
CA PHE A 173 2.61 16.31 -9.08
C PHE A 173 3.94 15.77 -9.59
N ALA A 174 4.84 16.64 -10.06
CA ALA A 174 6.16 16.24 -10.53
C ALA A 174 6.97 15.55 -9.43
N PHE A 175 6.92 16.04 -8.18
CA PHE A 175 7.64 15.43 -7.06
C PHE A 175 7.12 14.02 -6.74
N LEU A 176 5.81 13.83 -6.73
CA LEU A 176 5.20 12.50 -6.58
C LEU A 176 5.61 11.56 -7.71
N ALA A 177 5.56 12.03 -8.96
CA ALA A 177 5.93 11.28 -10.14
C ALA A 177 7.40 10.83 -10.08
N ILE A 178 8.30 11.77 -9.84
CA ILE A 178 9.75 11.54 -9.78
C ILE A 178 10.07 10.56 -8.65
N ALA A 179 9.52 10.75 -7.46
CA ALA A 179 9.73 9.83 -6.34
C ALA A 179 9.22 8.42 -6.66
N GLY A 180 8.05 8.29 -7.28
CA GLY A 180 7.51 7.01 -7.73
C GLY A 180 8.39 6.33 -8.78
N ILE A 181 8.84 7.07 -9.81
CA ILE A 181 9.70 6.54 -10.86
C ILE A 181 11.05 6.09 -10.29
N ILE A 182 11.67 6.90 -9.41
CA ILE A 182 12.92 6.53 -8.74
C ILE A 182 12.72 5.28 -7.87
N GLY A 183 11.65 5.23 -7.08
CA GLY A 183 11.32 4.05 -6.26
C GLY A 183 11.15 2.80 -7.11
N PHE A 184 10.44 2.91 -8.23
CA PHE A 184 10.26 1.81 -9.18
C PHE A 184 11.57 1.36 -9.84
N ALA A 185 12.45 2.30 -10.24
CA ALA A 185 13.75 1.98 -10.80
C ALA A 185 14.66 1.29 -9.76
N ALA A 186 14.64 1.79 -8.52
CA ALA A 186 15.41 1.25 -7.40
C ALA A 186 14.82 -0.06 -6.82
N ARG A 187 13.67 -0.55 -7.32
CA ARG A 187 12.99 -1.73 -6.79
C ARG A 187 13.92 -2.94 -6.65
N GLY A 188 14.80 -3.19 -7.62
CA GLY A 188 15.71 -4.34 -7.58
C GLY A 188 16.61 -4.35 -6.34
N TYR A 189 17.11 -3.17 -5.95
CA TYR A 189 17.91 -2.99 -4.74
C TYR A 189 17.08 -3.22 -3.47
N PHE A 190 15.92 -2.55 -3.36
CA PHE A 190 15.04 -2.68 -2.20
C PHE A 190 14.49 -4.09 -2.02
N PHE A 191 14.18 -4.80 -3.10
CA PHE A 191 13.80 -6.21 -3.04
C PHE A 191 14.87 -7.09 -2.40
N GLY A 192 16.16 -6.82 -2.68
CA GLY A 192 17.25 -7.55 -2.03
C GLY A 192 17.32 -7.29 -0.52
N LEU A 193 17.01 -6.07 -0.07
CA LEU A 193 16.92 -5.74 1.36
C LEU A 193 15.72 -6.41 2.01
N ILE A 194 14.54 -6.30 1.39
CA ILE A 194 13.29 -6.90 1.87
C ILE A 194 13.43 -8.41 1.95
N GLU A 195 14.00 -9.06 0.94
CA GLU A 195 14.25 -10.51 0.93
C GLU A 195 15.07 -10.98 2.13
N LYS A 196 16.13 -10.24 2.50
CA LYS A 196 16.94 -10.55 3.70
C LYS A 196 16.10 -10.50 4.97
N ILE A 197 15.21 -9.51 5.09
CA ILE A 197 14.32 -9.36 6.24
C ILE A 197 13.32 -10.52 6.29
N TYR A 198 12.68 -10.87 5.17
CA TYR A 198 11.76 -12.00 5.10
C TYR A 198 12.42 -13.33 5.47
N LYS A 199 13.66 -13.56 5.02
CA LYS A 199 14.45 -14.74 5.41
C LYS A 199 14.76 -14.75 6.91
N LYS A 200 15.09 -13.59 7.49
CA LYS A 200 15.34 -13.45 8.93
C LYS A 200 14.09 -13.75 9.75
N GLU A 201 12.94 -13.25 9.33
CA GLU A 201 11.67 -13.42 10.05
C GLU A 201 10.98 -14.78 9.75
N LYS A 202 11.48 -15.56 8.77
CA LYS A 202 10.91 -16.83 8.29
C LYS A 202 10.40 -17.74 9.41
N TYR A 203 11.28 -18.16 10.32
CA TYR A 203 10.95 -19.17 11.32
C TYR A 203 9.94 -18.65 12.34
N SER A 204 10.09 -17.39 12.77
CA SER A 204 9.13 -16.77 13.67
C SER A 204 7.74 -16.60 13.04
N THR A 205 7.69 -16.39 11.71
CA THR A 205 6.44 -16.30 10.95
C THR A 205 5.77 -17.68 10.85
N ILE A 206 6.55 -18.74 10.55
CA ILE A 206 6.05 -20.12 10.54
C ILE A 206 5.51 -20.53 11.91
N ALA A 207 6.21 -20.18 12.99
CA ALA A 207 5.76 -20.46 14.35
C ALA A 207 4.42 -19.76 14.66
N ALA A 208 4.31 -18.47 14.36
CA ALA A 208 3.09 -17.69 14.59
C ALA A 208 1.88 -18.21 13.78
N TYR A 209 2.09 -18.80 12.60
CA TYR A 209 1.00 -19.37 11.79
C TYR A 209 0.63 -20.81 12.18
N LYS A 210 1.48 -21.51 12.94
CA LYS A 210 1.16 -22.83 13.52
C LYS A 210 0.27 -22.71 14.75
N GLU A 211 0.44 -21.64 15.52
CA GLU A 211 -0.46 -21.27 16.61
C GLU A 211 -1.80 -20.85 15.99
N LYS A 212 -2.68 -21.83 15.73
CA LYS A 212 -4.08 -21.54 15.39
C LYS A 212 -4.71 -20.79 16.57
N PRO A 213 -5.48 -19.72 16.34
CA PRO A 213 -6.34 -19.16 17.36
C PRO A 213 -7.44 -20.14 17.78
#